data_AF-A0A843L451-F1
#
_entry.id   AF-A0A843L451-F1
#
_cell.length_a   1.000
_cell.length_b   1.000
_cell.length_c   1.000
_cell.angle_alpha   90.00
_cell.angle_beta   90.00
_cell.angle_gamma   90.00
#
_symmetry.space_group_name_H-M   'P 1'
#
loop_
_entity.id
_entity.type
_entity.pdbx_description
1 polymer ?
#
loop_
_entity_poly.entity_id
_entity_poly.type
_entity_poly.pdbx_seq_one_letter_code
_entity_poly.pdbx_strand_id
1 'polypeptide(L)'
;VIITTESLLMGETFTSMDGLLRDIRNVSRKHRVTKTTLESVDLILGLLERYRPKESTFYLDKMMSQSGRLSEILRNSMEQMGINGDSETITGVDYTLKNMEGIIATNDSAIISQVKRFIDLPSKLQNFQGKLTHPLNSPKE
;
A
#
# COMPACT_ATOMS: atom_id res chain seq x y z
N VAL A 1 1.99 -2.46 3.11
CA VAL A 1 1.45 -1.69 1.97
C VAL A 1 1.27 -0.22 2.28
N ILE A 2 0.23 0.24 3.00
CA ILE A 2 0.01 1.70 3.22
C ILE A 2 1.18 2.31 4.01
N ILE A 3 1.52 1.75 5.17
CA ILE A 3 2.65 2.22 6.00
C ILE A 3 3.97 2.13 5.22
N THR A 4 4.16 1.07 4.44
CA THR A 4 5.34 0.90 3.59
C THR A 4 5.40 1.98 2.49
N THR A 5 4.26 2.39 1.95
CA THR A 5 4.15 3.50 0.99
C THR A 5 4.42 4.84 1.67
N GLU A 6 3.93 5.05 2.89
CA GLU A 6 4.25 6.26 3.66
C GLU A 6 5.75 6.35 3.92
N SER A 7 6.36 5.22 4.27
CA SER A 7 7.80 5.14 4.51
C SER A 7 8.59 5.38 3.23
N LEU A 8 8.11 4.90 2.08
CA LEU A 8 8.70 5.20 0.78
C LEU A 8 8.69 6.71 0.51
N LEU A 9 7.56 7.38 0.74
CA LEU A 9 7.43 8.84 0.58
C LEU A 9 8.34 9.61 1.55
N MET A 10 8.64 9.05 2.71
CA MET A 10 9.54 9.64 3.71
C MET A 10 11.03 9.29 3.46
N GLY A 11 11.35 8.46 2.46
CA GLY A 11 12.72 7.96 2.25
C GLY A 11 13.19 6.95 3.31
N GLU A 12 12.26 6.37 4.08
CA GLU A 12 12.50 5.43 5.18
C GLU A 12 12.23 3.99 4.74
N THR A 13 12.72 3.61 3.56
CA THR A 13 12.59 2.25 3.03
C THR A 13 13.92 1.69 2.55
N PHE A 14 14.01 0.37 2.50
CA PHE A 14 15.12 -0.33 1.90
C PHE A 14 14.63 -1.51 1.05
N THR A 15 15.42 -1.90 0.05
CA THR A 15 15.18 -3.12 -0.72
C THR A 15 15.86 -4.28 -0.03
N SER A 16 15.07 -5.28 0.35
CA SER A 16 15.53 -6.51 0.99
C SER A 16 16.18 -7.46 -0.04
N MET A 17 16.89 -8.49 0.43
CA MET A 17 17.60 -9.46 -0.44
C MET A 17 16.67 -10.25 -1.35
N ASP A 18 15.40 -10.38 -0.97
CA ASP A 18 14.30 -10.96 -1.76
C ASP A 18 13.73 -9.98 -2.81
N GLY A 19 14.30 -8.78 -2.93
CA GLY A 19 13.89 -7.75 -3.87
C GLY A 19 12.66 -6.94 -3.45
N LEU A 20 12.15 -7.15 -2.23
CA LEU A 20 10.96 -6.46 -1.72
C LEU A 20 11.30 -5.14 -1.03
N LEU A 21 10.43 -4.15 -1.18
CA LEU A 21 10.55 -2.90 -0.45
C LEU A 21 9.98 -3.06 0.96
N ARG A 22 10.77 -2.67 1.96
CA ARG A 22 10.42 -2.74 3.39
C ARG A 22 10.57 -1.39 4.05
N ASP A 23 9.68 -1.08 4.99
CA ASP A 23 9.84 0.06 5.88
C ASP A 23 10.69 -0.27 7.11
N ILE A 24 11.27 0.77 7.70
CA ILE A 24 12.03 0.69 8.96
C ILE A 24 11.27 1.24 10.17
N ARG A 25 10.02 1.70 9.99
CA ARG A 25 9.30 2.50 10.99
C ARG A 25 8.63 1.66 12.07
N ASN A 26 8.18 0.45 11.74
CA ASN A 26 7.50 -0.47 12.67
C ASN A 26 6.37 0.21 13.48
N VAL A 27 5.57 1.07 12.83
CA VAL A 27 4.54 1.91 13.47
C VAL A 27 3.12 1.34 13.43
N SER A 28 2.92 0.12 12.94
CA SER A 28 1.60 -0.44 12.61
C SER A 28 0.56 -0.33 13.75
N ARG A 29 0.94 -0.60 15.00
CA ARG A 29 -0.01 -0.52 16.13
C ARG A 29 -0.36 0.91 16.55
N LYS A 30 0.59 1.84 16.43
CA LYS A 30 0.46 3.25 16.85
C LYS A 30 0.20 4.18 15.67
N HIS A 31 -0.17 3.61 14.52
CA HIS A 31 -0.39 4.35 13.30
C HIS A 31 -1.47 5.42 13.50
N ARG A 32 -1.27 6.57 12.87
CA ARG A 32 -2.26 7.65 12.82
C ARG A 32 -2.43 8.04 11.38
N VAL A 33 -3.67 8.34 10.99
CA VAL A 33 -3.93 8.94 9.68
C VAL A 33 -3.29 10.32 9.63
N THR A 34 -2.31 10.48 8.75
CA THR A 34 -1.59 11.72 8.48
C THR A 34 -1.78 12.17 7.04
N LYS A 35 -1.26 13.36 6.68
CA LYS A 35 -1.20 13.79 5.27
C LYS A 35 -0.49 12.77 4.38
N THR A 36 0.61 12.20 4.85
CA THR A 36 1.36 11.17 4.11
C THR A 36 0.57 9.88 3.95
N THR A 37 -0.27 9.53 4.94
CA THR A 37 -1.20 8.41 4.81
C THR A 37 -2.21 8.63 3.68
N LEU A 38 -2.79 9.84 3.59
CA LEU A 38 -3.74 10.18 2.53
C LEU A 38 -3.07 10.14 1.15
N GLU A 39 -1.88 10.74 1.02
CA GLU A 39 -1.09 10.70 -0.21
C GLU A 39 -0.73 9.25 -0.61
N SER A 40 -0.43 8.39 0.37
CA SER A 40 -0.18 6.98 0.12
C SER A 40 -1.41 6.24 -0.40
N VAL A 41 -2.59 6.55 0.15
CA VAL A 41 -3.87 6.01 -0.34
C VAL A 41 -4.10 6.45 -1.79
N ASP A 42 -3.98 7.75 -2.08
CA ASP A 42 -4.19 8.29 -3.43
C ASP A 42 -3.26 7.63 -4.46
N LEU A 43 -1.99 7.43 -4.12
CA LEU A 43 -1.03 6.76 -4.99
C LEU A 43 -1.38 5.29 -5.24
N ILE A 44 -1.75 4.55 -4.18
CA ILE A 44 -2.16 3.15 -4.31
C ILE A 44 -3.42 3.06 -5.18
N LEU A 45 -4.43 3.88 -4.91
CA LEU A 45 -5.67 3.90 -5.68
C LEU A 45 -5.45 4.34 -7.12
N GLY A 46 -4.55 5.29 -7.39
CA GLY A 46 -4.17 5.67 -8.75
C GLY A 46 -3.53 4.52 -9.54
N LEU A 47 -2.80 3.60 -8.88
CA LEU A 47 -2.36 2.36 -9.53
C LEU A 47 -3.55 1.44 -9.84
N LEU A 48 -4.49 1.28 -8.91
CA LEU A 48 -5.67 0.44 -9.12
C LEU A 48 -6.56 1.00 -10.24
N GLU A 49 -6.77 2.32 -10.29
CA GLU A 49 -7.50 3.01 -11.35
C GLU A 49 -6.86 2.79 -12.72
N ARG A 50 -5.52 2.81 -12.79
CA ARG A 50 -4.76 2.60 -14.03
C ARG A 50 -4.85 1.16 -14.53
N TYR A 51 -4.70 0.17 -13.65
CA TYR A 51 -4.62 -1.24 -14.04
C TYR A 51 -5.97 -1.96 -14.00
N ARG A 52 -6.98 -1.39 -13.32
CA ARG A 52 -8.37 -1.85 -13.25
C ARG A 52 -8.52 -3.35 -12.97
N PRO A 53 -8.08 -3.83 -11.79
CA PRO A 53 -8.43 -5.17 -11.36
C PRO A 53 -9.96 -5.33 -11.31
N LYS A 54 -10.44 -6.56 -11.45
CA LYS A 54 -11.88 -6.87 -11.39
C LYS A 54 -12.52 -6.32 -10.09
N GLU A 55 -11.82 -6.46 -8.97
CA GLU A 55 -12.23 -6.02 -7.64
C GLU A 55 -10.97 -5.84 -6.77
N SER A 56 -11.00 -4.91 -5.82
CA SER A 56 -9.92 -4.70 -4.83
C SER A 56 -10.48 -4.57 -3.41
N THR A 57 -10.04 -5.44 -2.50
CA THR A 57 -10.47 -5.40 -1.09
C THR A 57 -9.30 -5.09 -0.16
N PHE A 58 -9.46 -4.09 0.69
CA PHE A 58 -8.47 -3.68 1.68
C PHE A 58 -8.83 -4.19 3.08
N TYR A 59 -8.04 -5.13 3.57
CA TYR A 59 -8.14 -5.63 4.95
C TYR A 59 -7.20 -4.88 5.88
N LEU A 60 -7.76 -4.22 6.89
CA LEU A 60 -7.01 -3.52 7.92
C LEU A 60 -7.13 -4.25 9.25
N ASP A 61 -6.04 -4.31 10.02
CA ASP A 61 -6.05 -4.96 11.32
C ASP A 61 -6.87 -4.11 12.31
N LYS A 62 -7.86 -4.72 12.94
CA LYS A 62 -8.68 -4.07 13.96
C LYS A 62 -7.87 -3.55 15.14
N MET A 63 -6.71 -4.15 15.43
CA MET A 63 -5.78 -3.71 16.48
C MET A 63 -4.94 -2.48 16.09
N MET A 64 -4.91 -2.10 14.81
CA MET A 64 -4.25 -0.88 14.35
C MET A 64 -5.09 0.34 14.74
N SER A 65 -4.44 1.32 15.38
CA SER A 65 -5.11 2.57 15.74
C SER A 65 -5.66 3.27 14.48
N GLN A 66 -6.87 3.83 14.57
CA GLN A 66 -7.56 4.51 13.48
C GLN A 66 -7.84 3.63 12.23
N SER A 67 -7.76 2.29 12.34
CA SER A 67 -8.06 1.38 11.21
C SER A 67 -9.48 1.58 10.65
N GLY A 68 -10.47 1.82 11.51
CA GLY A 68 -11.85 2.11 11.07
C GLY A 68 -11.94 3.41 10.25
N ARG A 69 -11.25 4.46 10.67
CA ARG A 69 -11.18 5.73 9.94
C ARG A 69 -10.44 5.58 8.60
N LEU A 70 -9.34 4.82 8.58
CA LEU A 70 -8.61 4.55 7.35
C LEU A 70 -9.44 3.71 6.37
N SER A 71 -10.21 2.75 6.88
CA SER A 71 -11.14 1.95 6.10
C SER A 71 -12.24 2.80 5.45
N GLU A 72 -12.81 3.75 6.19
CA GLU A 72 -13.76 4.72 5.65
C GLU A 72 -13.14 5.61 4.55
N ILE A 73 -11.92 6.11 4.78
CA ILE A 73 -11.19 6.89 3.76
C ILE A 73 -11.01 6.07 2.49
N LEU A 74 -10.56 4.82 2.60
CA LEU A 74 -10.36 3.94 1.44
C LEU A 74 -11.66 3.72 0.66
N ARG A 75 -12.78 3.41 1.34
CA ARG A 75 -14.08 3.23 0.69
C ARG A 75 -14.51 4.50 -0.05
N ASN A 76 -14.48 5.65 0.62
CA ASN A 76 -14.93 6.92 0.04
C ASN A 76 -14.04 7.32 -1.16
N SER A 77 -12.72 7.14 -1.06
CA SER A 77 -11.81 7.44 -2.18
C SER A 77 -12.01 6.48 -3.36
N MET A 78 -12.23 5.18 -3.11
CA MET A 78 -12.54 4.23 -4.19
C MET A 78 -13.86 4.58 -4.89
N GLU A 79 -14.90 4.93 -4.14
CA GLU A 79 -16.18 5.38 -4.69
C GLU A 79 -16.01 6.64 -5.56
N GLN A 80 -15.30 7.65 -5.05
CA GLN A 80 -15.02 8.89 -5.78
C GLN A 80 -14.23 8.66 -7.08
N MET A 81 -13.33 7.68 -7.10
CA MET A 81 -12.51 7.31 -8.25
C MET A 81 -13.17 6.25 -9.16
N GLY A 82 -14.37 5.76 -8.83
CA GLY A 82 -15.05 4.70 -9.58
C GLY A 82 -14.30 3.36 -9.58
N ILE A 83 -13.50 3.09 -8.55
CA ILE A 83 -12.77 1.83 -8.38
C ILE A 83 -13.73 0.80 -7.77
N ASN A 84 -13.88 -0.35 -8.43
CA ASN A 84 -14.66 -1.47 -7.86
C ASN A 84 -13.87 -2.11 -6.71
N GLY A 85 -14.28 -1.87 -5.48
CA GLY A 85 -13.58 -2.36 -4.31
C GLY A 85 -14.22 -1.97 -2.99
N ASP A 86 -13.69 -2.51 -1.90
CA ASP A 86 -14.15 -2.24 -0.54
C ASP A 86 -12.98 -2.24 0.45
N SER A 87 -13.23 -1.75 1.67
CA SER A 87 -12.31 -1.87 2.79
C SER A 87 -13.05 -2.28 4.04
N GLU A 88 -12.44 -3.16 4.82
CA GLU A 88 -12.96 -3.58 6.12
C GLU A 88 -11.86 -3.72 7.17
N THR A 89 -12.26 -3.60 8.43
CA THR A 89 -11.39 -3.87 9.58
C THR A 89 -11.69 -5.24 10.15
N ILE A 90 -10.70 -6.11 10.21
CA ILE A 90 -10.87 -7.49 10.67
C ILE A 90 -9.83 -7.87 11.72
N THR A 91 -10.11 -8.92 12.48
CA THR A 91 -9.11 -9.57 13.34
C THR A 91 -8.39 -10.63 12.53
N GLY A 92 -7.06 -10.72 12.66
CA GLY A 92 -6.28 -11.79 12.02
C GLY A 92 -6.08 -11.61 10.51
N VAL A 93 -5.77 -10.39 10.06
CA VAL A 93 -5.50 -10.06 8.64
C VAL A 93 -4.53 -11.04 7.99
N ASP A 94 -3.42 -11.37 8.67
CA ASP A 94 -2.44 -12.32 8.15
C ASP A 94 -3.06 -13.68 7.80
N TYR A 95 -3.92 -14.20 8.67
CA TYR A 95 -4.59 -15.48 8.43
C TYR A 95 -5.55 -15.35 7.24
N THR A 96 -6.34 -14.28 7.18
CA THR A 96 -7.25 -14.02 6.05
C THR A 96 -6.48 -13.96 4.74
N LEU A 97 -5.44 -13.13 4.65
CA LEU A 97 -4.65 -12.96 3.44
C LEU A 97 -3.97 -14.25 2.95
N LYS A 98 -3.52 -15.11 3.87
CA LYS A 98 -2.93 -16.41 3.54
C LYS A 98 -3.91 -17.40 2.92
N ASN A 99 -5.21 -17.25 3.23
CA ASN A 99 -6.26 -18.15 2.77
C ASN A 99 -7.10 -17.57 1.62
N MET A 100 -6.81 -16.35 1.17
CA MET A 100 -7.53 -15.73 0.05
C MET A 100 -7.02 -16.21 -1.30
N GLU A 101 -7.95 -16.31 -2.25
CA GLU A 101 -7.63 -16.45 -3.66
C GLU A 101 -7.42 -15.07 -4.29
N GLY A 102 -6.60 -15.00 -5.35
CA GLY A 102 -6.33 -13.76 -6.08
C GLY A 102 -4.85 -13.41 -6.14
N ILE A 103 -4.56 -12.12 -6.16
CA ILE A 103 -3.21 -11.55 -6.05
C ILE A 103 -3.16 -10.78 -4.74
N ILE A 104 -2.30 -11.19 -3.82
CA ILE A 104 -2.21 -10.58 -2.49
C ILE A 104 -1.22 -9.41 -2.52
N ALA A 105 -1.71 -8.19 -2.28
CA ALA A 105 -0.84 -7.03 -2.13
C ALA A 105 -0.22 -7.00 -0.73
N THR A 106 1.08 -7.29 -0.62
CA THR A 106 1.78 -7.34 0.67
C THR A 106 3.29 -7.15 0.53
N ASN A 107 3.92 -6.72 1.62
CA ASN A 107 5.38 -6.61 1.79
C ASN A 107 5.89 -7.57 2.89
N ASP A 108 5.00 -8.35 3.49
CA ASP A 108 5.32 -9.26 4.60
C ASP A 108 5.74 -10.64 4.09
N SER A 109 6.99 -11.04 4.36
CA SER A 109 7.52 -12.35 3.93
C SER A 109 6.73 -13.53 4.48
N ALA A 110 6.18 -13.43 5.68
CA ALA A 110 5.44 -14.53 6.30
C ALA A 110 4.10 -14.79 5.62
N ILE A 111 3.52 -13.77 4.98
CA ILE A 111 2.34 -13.90 4.12
C ILE A 111 2.78 -14.39 2.74
N ILE A 112 3.81 -13.76 2.16
CA ILE A 112 4.31 -14.07 0.81
C ILE A 112 4.70 -15.54 0.67
N SER A 113 5.32 -16.13 1.70
CA SER A 113 5.72 -17.53 1.67
C SER A 113 4.56 -18.54 1.66
N GLN A 114 3.31 -18.08 1.82
CA GLN A 114 2.13 -18.94 1.95
C GLN A 114 1.06 -18.69 0.88
N VAL A 115 1.22 -17.65 0.04
CA VAL A 115 0.24 -17.27 -0.98
C VAL A 115 0.72 -17.67 -2.38
N LYS A 116 -0.21 -18.01 -3.27
CA LYS A 116 0.12 -18.45 -4.64
C LYS A 116 0.68 -17.31 -5.52
N ARG A 117 0.17 -16.10 -5.34
CA ARG A 117 0.53 -14.90 -6.12
C ARG A 117 0.46 -13.68 -5.23
N PHE A 118 1.44 -12.79 -5.37
CA PHE A 118 1.50 -11.56 -4.62
C PHE A 118 2.00 -10.40 -5.49
N ILE A 119 1.81 -9.18 -4.99
CA ILE A 119 2.37 -7.96 -5.58
C ILE A 119 2.88 -7.02 -4.49
N ASP A 120 4.08 -6.50 -4.69
CA ASP A 120 4.63 -5.39 -3.91
C ASP A 120 4.20 -4.07 -4.56
N LEU A 121 3.06 -3.52 -4.12
CA LEU A 121 2.55 -2.23 -4.61
C LEU A 121 3.50 -1.06 -4.32
N PRO A 122 4.08 -0.90 -3.10
CA PRO A 122 5.05 0.15 -2.83
C PRO A 122 6.23 0.16 -3.83
N SER A 123 6.80 -0.99 -4.17
CA SER A 123 7.85 -1.09 -5.19
C SER A 123 7.39 -0.61 -6.57
N LYS A 124 6.11 -0.79 -6.93
CA LYS A 124 5.59 -0.24 -8.19
C LYS A 124 5.52 1.28 -8.15
N LEU A 125 5.17 1.88 -7.01
CA LEU A 125 5.14 3.34 -6.83
C LEU A 125 6.54 3.97 -6.89
N GLN A 126 7.55 3.31 -6.31
CA GLN A 126 8.95 3.78 -6.37
C GLN A 126 9.42 3.97 -7.83
N ASN A 127 9.07 3.02 -8.70
CA ASN A 127 9.39 3.09 -10.13
C ASN A 127 8.60 4.16 -10.90
N PHE A 128 7.44 4.57 -10.38
CA PHE A 128 6.66 5.68 -10.96
C PHE A 128 7.28 7.03 -10.63
N GLN A 129 7.78 7.23 -9.41
CA GLN A 129 8.49 8.46 -9.04
C GLN A 129 9.79 8.61 -9.84
N GLY A 130 10.55 7.53 -10.06
CA GLY A 130 11.74 7.54 -10.91
C GLY A 130 11.51 7.94 -12.38
N LYS A 131 10.27 7.86 -12.88
CA LYS A 131 9.88 8.35 -14.22
C LYS A 131 9.34 9.78 -14.21
N LEU A 132 8.92 10.29 -13.04
CA LEU A 132 8.53 11.69 -12.85
C LEU A 132 9.74 12.57 -12.49
N THR A 133 10.84 11.98 -12.01
CA THR A 133 12.11 12.65 -11.73
C THR A 133 13.10 12.53 -12.89
N HIS A 134 12.70 12.95 -14.09
CA HIS A 134 13.67 13.68 -14.92
C HIS A 134 13.71 15.12 -14.39
N PRO A 135 14.86 15.61 -13.92
CA PRO A 135 14.93 16.88 -13.21
C PRO A 135 14.62 18.04 -14.17
N LEU A 136 13.50 18.73 -13.93
CA LEU A 136 13.37 20.13 -14.30
C LEU A 136 14.31 20.93 -13.38
N ASN A 137 15.59 20.94 -13.76
CA ASN A 137 16.65 21.92 -13.46
C ASN A 137 18.00 21.21 -13.32
N SER A 138 18.61 20.92 -14.47
CA SER A 138 20.05 21.10 -14.61
C SER A 138 20.26 22.45 -15.27
N PRO A 139 20.90 23.45 -14.63
CA PRO A 139 21.55 24.49 -15.41
C PRO A 139 22.63 23.81 -16.24
N LYS A 140 22.51 23.94 -17.56
CA LYS A 140 23.62 23.72 -18.49
C LYS A 140 24.75 24.68 -18.13
N GLU A 141 25.96 24.25 -18.46
CA GLU A 141 27.25 24.97 -18.44
C GLU A 141 27.16 26.50 -18.49
#